data_AF-A0A1M0VGF9-F1
#
_entry.id   AF-A0A1M0VGF9-F1
#
_cell.length_a   1.000
_cell.length_b   1.000
_cell.length_c   1.000
_cell.angle_alpha   90.00
_cell.angle_beta   90.00
_cell.angle_gamma   90.00
#
_symmetry.space_group_name_H-M   'P 1'
#
loop_
_entity.id
_entity.type
_entity.pdbx_description
1 polymer ?
#
loop_
_entity_poly.entity_id
_entity_poly.type
_entity_poly.pdbx_seq_one_letter_code
_entity_poly.pdbx_strand_id
1 'polypeptide(L)'
;MSKFVKTAIAAAMVMGVFTSTATIAAGNNGTARFYGTIEDSVCSIVPDDHKLEVDMGDIGAEKLKNNGTTTPKSFQIRLQDCVFDTQETMTTTFTGSVSSANSGNYYTIFNTDTGAAFNNVSLAIGDSLGTSYKSGMGIDQKIVKDTSTNKGKAKQTLNFKAWLVGAADAPDLGNFEANTTFQITYL
;
A
#
# COMPACT_ATOMS: atom_id res chain seq x y z
N MET A 1 52.47 -81.49 -32.10
CA MET A 1 52.34 -82.30 -30.87
C MET A 1 51.38 -81.59 -29.94
N SER A 2 50.27 -82.27 -29.59
CA SER A 2 49.53 -82.19 -28.30
C SER A 2 48.92 -80.82 -27.88
N LYS A 3 47.62 -80.65 -27.59
CA LYS A 3 46.47 -81.56 -27.39
C LYS A 3 45.18 -80.75 -27.53
N PHE A 4 44.17 -81.35 -28.16
CA PHE A 4 42.76 -81.01 -27.95
C PHE A 4 42.32 -81.44 -26.53
N VAL A 5 41.31 -80.80 -25.94
CA VAL A 5 40.03 -81.42 -25.52
C VAL A 5 39.16 -80.44 -24.69
N LYS A 6 37.95 -80.21 -25.25
CA LYS A 6 36.61 -80.05 -24.67
C LYS A 6 36.45 -79.77 -23.17
N THR A 7 35.74 -78.69 -22.83
CA THR A 7 34.65 -78.74 -21.83
C THR A 7 33.66 -77.59 -22.05
N ALA A 8 32.38 -77.93 -22.19
CA ALA A 8 31.24 -77.04 -21.98
C ALA A 8 31.06 -76.77 -20.48
N ILE A 9 30.37 -75.68 -20.10
CA ILE A 9 29.34 -75.59 -19.03
C ILE A 9 29.10 -74.13 -18.59
N ALA A 10 27.81 -73.81 -18.49
CA ALA A 10 27.12 -72.82 -17.66
C ALA A 10 27.25 -71.31 -17.96
N ALA A 11 26.11 -70.76 -18.38
CA ALA A 11 25.71 -69.39 -18.14
C ALA A 11 25.60 -69.10 -16.63
N ALA A 12 26.13 -67.96 -16.20
CA ALA A 12 25.69 -67.27 -15.00
C ALA A 12 25.69 -65.76 -15.30
N MET A 13 24.53 -65.24 -15.66
CA MET A 13 24.28 -63.79 -15.68
C MET A 13 24.38 -63.29 -14.24
N VAL A 14 25.48 -62.64 -13.88
CA VAL A 14 25.55 -61.87 -12.63
C VAL A 14 24.91 -60.52 -12.90
N MET A 15 23.61 -60.41 -12.64
CA MET A 15 22.97 -59.11 -12.42
C MET A 15 23.47 -58.57 -11.07
N GLY A 16 24.52 -57.75 -11.12
CA GLY A 16 24.91 -56.90 -9.99
C GLY A 16 23.86 -55.82 -9.79
N VAL A 17 23.17 -55.89 -8.66
CA VAL A 17 22.14 -54.95 -8.22
C VAL A 17 22.77 -53.56 -8.02
N PHE A 18 22.37 -52.57 -8.83
CA PHE A 18 22.61 -51.17 -8.52
C PHE A 18 21.72 -50.77 -7.33
N THR A 19 22.24 -50.84 -6.11
CA THR A 19 21.61 -50.17 -4.96
C THR A 19 22.05 -48.72 -4.95
N SER A 20 21.34 -47.87 -5.67
CA SER A 20 21.42 -46.42 -5.48
C SER A 20 20.77 -46.09 -4.13
N THR A 21 21.53 -46.16 -3.04
CA THR A 21 21.12 -45.58 -1.76
C THR A 21 21.19 -44.07 -1.90
N ALA A 22 20.07 -43.43 -2.27
CA ALA A 22 19.93 -42.00 -2.11
C ALA A 22 19.94 -41.71 -0.59
N THR A 23 21.10 -41.28 -0.08
CA THR A 23 21.21 -40.72 1.27
C THR A 23 20.42 -39.41 1.30
N ILE A 24 19.19 -39.45 1.80
CA ILE A 24 18.46 -38.23 2.19
C ILE A 24 19.26 -37.62 3.35
N ALA A 25 19.89 -36.46 3.12
CA ALA A 25 20.57 -35.73 4.17
C ALA A 25 19.58 -35.38 5.29
N ALA A 26 19.98 -35.58 6.56
CA ALA A 26 19.18 -35.16 7.71
C ALA A 26 19.06 -33.63 7.69
N GLY A 27 17.89 -33.13 7.30
CA GLY A 27 17.54 -31.71 7.28
C GLY A 27 16.69 -31.31 8.48
N ASN A 28 16.64 -30.02 8.77
CA ASN A 28 15.71 -29.47 9.76
C ASN A 28 14.35 -29.22 9.09
N ASN A 29 13.28 -29.58 9.80
CA ASN A 29 11.91 -29.33 9.33
C ASN A 29 11.36 -28.05 9.97
N GLY A 30 10.59 -27.28 9.21
CA GLY A 30 9.89 -26.09 9.69
C GLY A 30 8.55 -25.94 8.98
N THR A 31 7.67 -25.11 9.54
CA THR A 31 6.40 -24.74 8.92
C THR A 31 6.43 -23.26 8.55
N ALA A 32 5.92 -22.93 7.37
CA ALA A 32 5.72 -21.56 6.93
C ALA A 32 4.22 -21.26 6.90
N ARG A 33 3.81 -20.09 7.39
CA ARG A 33 2.44 -19.60 7.29
C ARG A 33 2.40 -18.39 6.36
N PHE A 34 1.60 -18.50 5.30
CA PHE A 34 1.32 -17.42 4.35
C PHE A 34 -0.13 -16.98 4.55
N TYR A 35 -0.40 -15.67 4.56
CA TYR A 35 -1.73 -15.12 4.75
C TYR A 35 -1.86 -13.79 3.99
N GLY A 36 -3.10 -13.44 3.66
CA GLY A 36 -3.46 -12.22 2.95
C GLY A 36 -4.95 -12.21 2.65
N THR A 37 -5.41 -11.14 2.01
CA THR A 37 -6.79 -10.99 1.53
C THR A 37 -6.75 -10.82 0.02
N ILE A 38 -7.69 -11.46 -0.68
CA ILE A 38 -7.92 -11.23 -2.11
C ILE A 38 -9.18 -10.38 -2.22
N GLU A 39 -9.06 -9.23 -2.87
CA GLU A 39 -10.16 -8.28 -3.08
C GLU A 39 -10.51 -8.22 -4.57
N ASP A 40 -11.76 -7.89 -4.89
CA ASP A 40 -12.21 -7.65 -6.26
C ASP A 40 -11.74 -6.25 -6.70
N SER A 41 -10.45 -6.15 -7.07
CA SER A 41 -9.78 -4.92 -7.49
C SER A 41 -8.82 -5.21 -8.63
N VAL A 42 -8.69 -4.26 -9.56
CA VAL A 42 -7.76 -4.36 -10.70
C VAL A 42 -6.29 -4.14 -10.29
N CYS A 43 -6.04 -3.65 -9.08
CA CYS A 43 -4.71 -3.46 -8.51
C CYS A 43 -4.66 -3.93 -7.06
N SER A 44 -3.47 -4.37 -6.62
CA SER A 44 -3.17 -4.56 -5.20
C SER A 44 -2.54 -3.31 -4.62
N ILE A 45 -2.92 -2.93 -3.40
CA ILE A 45 -2.18 -1.91 -2.63
C ILE A 45 -0.91 -2.57 -2.10
N VAL A 46 0.22 -1.87 -2.14
CA VAL A 46 1.46 -2.38 -1.53
C VAL A 46 1.21 -2.62 -0.03
N PRO A 47 1.57 -3.78 0.55
CA PRO A 47 1.29 -4.12 1.95
C PRO A 47 1.59 -3.00 2.97
N ASP A 48 2.70 -2.30 2.78
CA ASP A 48 3.14 -1.20 3.66
C ASP A 48 2.22 0.05 3.58
N ASP A 49 1.50 0.24 2.47
CA ASP A 49 0.64 1.40 2.23
C ASP A 49 -0.81 1.17 2.70
N HIS A 50 -1.15 -0.03 3.20
CA HIS A 50 -2.46 -0.28 3.83
C HIS A 50 -2.65 0.53 5.12
N LYS A 51 -1.55 0.87 5.80
CA LYS A 51 -1.51 1.74 6.98
C LYS A 51 -0.73 2.98 6.64
N LEU A 52 -1.40 3.91 5.98
CA LEU A 52 -0.80 5.18 5.60
C LEU A 52 -0.72 6.10 6.84
N GLU A 53 0.49 6.20 7.41
CA GLU A 53 0.80 7.16 8.46
C GLU A 53 1.51 8.37 7.84
N VAL A 54 0.88 9.55 7.93
CA VAL A 54 1.47 10.81 7.48
C VAL A 54 1.90 11.59 8.72
N ASP A 55 3.20 11.55 9.03
CA ASP A 55 3.76 12.36 10.11
C ASP A 55 3.63 13.85 9.75
N MET A 56 2.76 14.56 10.46
CA MET A 56 2.52 15.99 10.31
C MET A 56 3.54 16.85 11.07
N GLY A 57 4.31 16.27 12.00
CA GLY A 57 5.30 16.92 12.84
C GLY A 57 4.71 17.94 13.81
N ASP A 58 5.59 18.64 14.51
CA ASP A 58 5.20 19.68 15.46
C ASP A 58 4.81 20.98 14.74
N ILE A 59 3.60 21.45 15.00
CA ILE A 59 3.04 22.65 14.37
C ILE A 59 2.90 23.76 15.41
N GLY A 60 3.52 24.91 15.14
CA GLY A 60 3.33 26.09 15.97
C GLY A 60 1.92 26.67 15.82
N ALA A 61 1.16 26.75 16.91
CA ALA A 61 -0.24 27.24 16.90
C ALA A 61 -0.41 28.64 16.28
N GLU A 62 0.58 29.53 16.43
CA GLU A 62 0.58 30.86 15.81
C GLU A 62 0.47 30.81 14.28
N LYS A 63 0.98 29.76 13.63
CA LYS A 63 0.90 29.59 12.17
C LYS A 63 -0.53 29.36 11.69
N LEU A 64 -1.41 28.90 12.58
CA LEU A 64 -2.79 28.50 12.28
C LEU A 64 -3.80 29.60 12.61
N LYS A 65 -3.43 30.67 13.33
CA LYS A 65 -4.31 31.82 13.55
C LYS A 65 -4.69 32.52 12.24
N ASN A 66 -5.78 33.29 12.27
CA ASN A 66 -6.22 34.12 11.15
C ASN A 66 -6.40 33.33 9.82
N ASN A 67 -6.90 32.09 9.92
CA ASN A 67 -7.06 31.17 8.79
C ASN A 67 -5.73 30.76 8.13
N GLY A 68 -4.65 30.71 8.91
CA GLY A 68 -3.34 30.28 8.44
C GLY A 68 -3.29 28.79 8.09
N THR A 69 -2.40 28.42 7.18
CA THR A 69 -2.19 27.04 6.73
C THR A 69 -0.74 26.60 6.90
N THR A 70 -0.54 25.31 7.20
CA THR A 70 0.81 24.73 7.22
C THR A 70 1.32 24.48 5.81
N THR A 71 2.63 24.29 5.68
CA THR A 71 3.22 23.78 4.43
C THR A 71 2.63 22.39 4.12
N PRO A 72 2.12 22.14 2.90
CA PRO A 72 1.61 20.83 2.54
C PRO A 72 2.68 19.74 2.56
N LYS A 73 2.38 18.64 3.24
CA LYS A 73 3.18 17.42 3.22
C LYS A 73 2.67 16.49 2.14
N SER A 74 3.57 16.05 1.28
CA SER A 74 3.25 15.07 0.24
C SER A 74 3.23 13.66 0.81
N PHE A 75 2.26 12.87 0.35
CA PHE A 75 2.19 11.45 0.63
C PHE A 75 1.70 10.70 -0.61
N GLN A 76 1.88 9.39 -0.63
CA GLN A 76 1.59 8.56 -1.79
C GLN A 76 0.87 7.28 -1.38
N ILE A 77 0.05 6.76 -2.29
CA ILE A 77 -0.48 5.40 -2.22
C ILE A 77 0.05 4.66 -3.44
N ARG A 78 0.85 3.62 -3.20
CA ARG A 78 1.48 2.81 -4.25
C ARG A 78 0.63 1.58 -4.52
N LEU A 79 0.44 1.32 -5.80
CA LEU A 79 -0.27 0.15 -6.29
C LEU A 79 0.70 -0.74 -7.07
N GLN A 80 0.48 -2.05 -6.96
CA GLN A 80 1.24 -3.09 -7.66
C GLN A 80 0.31 -4.14 -8.25
N ASP A 81 0.88 -4.96 -9.12
CA ASP A 81 0.19 -6.08 -9.79
C ASP A 81 -1.11 -5.63 -10.48
N CYS A 82 -1.11 -4.40 -11.01
CA CYS A 82 -2.24 -3.82 -11.70
C CYS A 82 -2.47 -4.47 -13.07
N VAL A 83 -3.71 -4.84 -13.36
CA VAL A 83 -4.15 -5.35 -14.66
C VAL A 83 -5.33 -4.52 -15.14
N PHE A 84 -5.05 -3.55 -15.99
CA PHE A 84 -6.07 -2.69 -16.58
C PHE A 84 -6.53 -3.24 -17.93
N ASP A 85 -7.83 -3.15 -18.20
CA ASP A 85 -8.41 -3.42 -19.50
C ASP A 85 -8.75 -2.10 -20.20
N THR A 86 -9.94 -1.57 -19.93
CA THR A 86 -10.44 -0.32 -20.53
C THR A 86 -10.31 0.90 -19.62
N GLN A 87 -9.93 0.72 -18.35
CA GLN A 87 -9.86 1.81 -17.39
C GLN A 87 -8.77 2.82 -17.75
N GLU A 88 -9.06 4.09 -17.57
CA GLU A 88 -8.15 5.21 -17.85
C GLU A 88 -7.86 6.06 -16.62
N THR A 89 -8.69 5.98 -15.59
CA THR A 89 -8.65 6.85 -14.41
C THR A 89 -8.74 6.03 -13.13
N MET A 90 -7.94 6.42 -12.13
CA MET A 90 -8.04 5.96 -10.76
C MET A 90 -8.62 7.10 -9.93
N THR A 91 -9.71 6.85 -9.22
CA THR A 91 -10.36 7.83 -8.36
C THR A 91 -10.16 7.40 -6.92
N THR A 92 -9.52 8.25 -6.11
CA THR A 92 -9.35 7.99 -4.67
C THR A 92 -10.30 8.86 -3.87
N THR A 93 -11.10 8.24 -3.03
CA THR A 93 -12.05 8.93 -2.16
C THR A 93 -11.62 8.76 -0.71
N PHE A 94 -11.33 9.87 -0.03
CA PHE A 94 -11.08 9.89 1.41
C PHE A 94 -12.38 10.18 2.16
N THR A 95 -12.67 9.40 3.21
CA THR A 95 -13.84 9.57 4.07
C THR A 95 -13.41 9.68 5.52
N GLY A 96 -13.94 10.69 6.21
CA GLY A 96 -13.69 10.92 7.63
C GLY A 96 -14.66 11.96 8.21
N SER A 97 -14.51 12.24 9.50
CA SER A 97 -15.31 13.23 10.21
C SER A 97 -15.10 14.63 9.61
N VAL A 98 -16.20 15.32 9.30
CA VAL A 98 -16.16 16.68 8.75
C VAL A 98 -16.01 17.68 9.88
N SER A 99 -15.05 18.61 9.73
CA SER A 99 -14.77 19.63 10.74
C SER A 99 -15.85 20.70 10.77
N SER A 100 -16.26 21.08 11.98
CA SER A 100 -17.08 22.27 12.25
C SER A 100 -16.24 23.52 12.53
N ALA A 101 -14.92 23.37 12.71
CA ALA A 101 -14.02 24.47 13.07
C ALA A 101 -13.81 25.46 11.92
N ASN A 102 -13.98 25.02 10.69
CA ASN A 102 -13.77 25.80 9.48
C ASN A 102 -14.93 25.56 8.50
N SER A 103 -15.34 26.59 7.76
CA SER A 103 -16.35 26.47 6.71
C SER A 103 -15.83 25.81 5.43
N GLY A 104 -14.51 25.60 5.35
CA GLY A 104 -13.89 24.78 4.33
C GLY A 104 -14.10 23.31 4.66
N ASN A 105 -14.40 22.51 3.66
CA ASN A 105 -14.82 21.11 3.80
C ASN A 105 -13.65 20.20 4.18
N TYR A 106 -13.13 20.41 5.38
CA TYR A 106 -11.94 19.80 5.94
C TYR A 106 -12.31 18.69 6.91
N TYR A 107 -11.32 17.91 7.30
CA TYR A 107 -11.44 16.80 8.22
C TYR A 107 -11.19 17.26 9.65
N THR A 108 -11.97 16.75 10.59
CA THR A 108 -11.73 16.94 12.03
C THR A 108 -10.43 16.26 12.43
N ILE A 109 -9.63 16.93 13.24
CA ILE A 109 -8.53 16.30 13.98
C ILE A 109 -8.93 16.17 15.45
N PHE A 110 -8.48 15.10 16.10
CA PHE A 110 -8.84 14.74 17.46
C PHE A 110 -7.61 14.73 18.34
N ASN A 111 -7.77 15.16 19.58
CA ASN A 111 -6.76 15.08 20.60
C ASN A 111 -6.57 13.63 21.04
N THR A 112 -5.34 13.12 20.95
CA THR A 112 -5.05 11.70 21.23
C THR A 112 -5.22 11.34 22.70
N ASP A 113 -5.07 12.30 23.60
CA ASP A 113 -5.12 12.07 25.05
C ASP A 113 -6.56 12.08 25.58
N THR A 114 -7.40 12.93 24.99
CA THR A 114 -8.79 13.16 25.44
C THR A 114 -9.86 12.59 24.51
N GLY A 115 -9.51 12.29 23.25
CA GLY A 115 -10.44 11.92 22.19
C GLY A 115 -11.35 13.07 21.71
N ALA A 116 -11.19 14.28 22.24
CA ALA A 116 -12.01 15.43 21.86
C ALA A 116 -11.57 16.00 20.50
N ALA A 117 -12.51 16.56 19.74
CA ALA A 117 -12.17 17.30 18.53
C ALA A 117 -11.40 18.59 18.89
N PHE A 118 -10.34 18.91 18.14
CA PHE A 118 -9.67 20.19 18.29
C PHE A 118 -10.57 21.34 17.85
N ASN A 119 -10.52 22.44 18.59
CA ASN A 119 -11.11 23.69 18.16
C ASN A 119 -10.18 24.43 17.19
N ASN A 120 -10.77 25.20 16.27
CA ASN A 120 -10.07 26.16 15.40
C ASN A 120 -8.98 25.59 14.49
N VAL A 121 -8.95 24.27 14.26
CA VAL A 121 -8.05 23.64 13.28
C VAL A 121 -8.70 22.42 12.65
N SER A 122 -8.39 22.22 11.38
CA SER A 122 -8.84 21.08 10.59
C SER A 122 -7.69 20.55 9.73
N LEU A 123 -7.82 19.31 9.27
CA LEU A 123 -6.95 18.71 8.27
C LEU A 123 -7.54 18.89 6.88
N ALA A 124 -6.75 19.35 5.92
CA ALA A 124 -7.07 19.30 4.51
C ALA A 124 -6.33 18.15 3.85
N ILE A 125 -7.03 17.41 2.99
CA ILE A 125 -6.46 16.39 2.10
C ILE A 125 -6.73 16.83 0.67
N GLY A 126 -5.70 16.74 -0.18
CA GLY A 126 -5.74 17.27 -1.52
C GLY A 126 -4.93 16.51 -2.54
N ASP A 127 -5.08 16.92 -3.79
CA ASP A 127 -4.30 16.41 -4.92
C ASP A 127 -2.82 16.85 -4.86
N SER A 128 -2.03 16.38 -5.82
CA SER A 128 -0.62 16.79 -5.97
C SER A 128 -0.42 18.29 -6.25
N LEU A 129 -1.44 19.00 -6.74
CA LEU A 129 -1.42 20.44 -7.01
C LEU A 129 -1.72 21.26 -5.74
N GLY A 130 -2.28 20.65 -4.70
CA GLY A 130 -2.69 21.31 -3.46
C GLY A 130 -4.15 21.76 -3.44
N THR A 131 -4.98 21.24 -4.35
CA THR A 131 -6.44 21.44 -4.31
C THR A 131 -7.02 20.55 -3.22
N SER A 132 -7.73 21.12 -2.24
CA SER A 132 -8.39 20.34 -1.18
C SER A 132 -9.73 19.76 -1.63
N TYR A 133 -10.04 18.55 -1.17
CA TYR A 133 -11.29 17.86 -1.47
C TYR A 133 -12.06 17.52 -0.20
N LYS A 134 -13.40 17.53 -0.32
CA LYS A 134 -14.29 17.19 0.79
C LYS A 134 -14.20 15.71 1.13
N SER A 135 -14.50 15.36 2.37
CA SER A 135 -14.82 13.98 2.75
C SER A 135 -15.89 13.39 1.81
N GLY A 136 -15.62 12.22 1.25
CA GLY A 136 -16.47 11.53 0.28
C GLY A 136 -16.34 12.01 -1.17
N MET A 137 -15.51 13.02 -1.46
CA MET A 137 -15.25 13.48 -2.82
C MET A 137 -14.06 12.74 -3.45
N GLY A 138 -14.23 12.29 -4.69
CA GLY A 138 -13.18 11.60 -5.44
C GLY A 138 -12.09 12.54 -5.95
N ILE A 139 -10.85 12.06 -5.88
CA ILE A 139 -9.66 12.71 -6.45
C ILE A 139 -9.18 11.84 -7.62
N ASP A 140 -9.34 12.37 -8.83
CA ASP A 140 -9.00 11.65 -10.05
C ASP A 140 -7.52 11.77 -10.40
N GLN A 141 -6.90 10.64 -10.71
CA GLN A 141 -5.54 10.56 -11.25
C GLN A 141 -5.52 9.64 -12.45
N LYS A 142 -4.86 10.07 -13.54
CA LYS A 142 -4.79 9.28 -14.77
C LYS A 142 -3.91 8.05 -14.58
N ILE A 143 -4.33 6.93 -15.15
CA ILE A 143 -3.52 5.71 -15.21
C ILE A 143 -2.29 6.00 -16.04
N VAL A 144 -1.12 5.73 -15.46
CA VAL A 144 0.15 5.82 -16.20
C VAL A 144 0.21 4.64 -17.15
N LYS A 145 0.14 4.93 -18.45
CA LYS A 145 0.23 3.92 -19.51
C LYS A 145 1.70 3.56 -19.81
N ASP A 146 1.92 2.32 -20.19
CA ASP A 146 3.15 1.84 -20.78
C ASP A 146 3.18 2.24 -22.25
N THR A 147 4.24 2.93 -22.67
CA THR A 147 4.38 3.50 -24.02
C THR A 147 4.51 2.44 -25.10
N SER A 148 4.91 1.21 -24.77
CA SER A 148 5.09 0.12 -25.73
C SER A 148 3.79 -0.66 -26.00
N THR A 149 2.92 -0.79 -24.99
CA THR A 149 1.68 -1.57 -25.09
C THR A 149 0.42 -0.72 -25.12
N ASN A 150 0.53 0.58 -24.80
CA ASN A 150 -0.57 1.51 -24.58
C ASN A 150 -1.58 1.05 -23.50
N LYS A 151 -1.18 0.11 -22.64
CA LYS A 151 -1.95 -0.37 -21.47
C LYS A 151 -1.47 0.30 -20.19
N GLY A 152 -2.28 0.31 -19.14
CA GLY A 152 -1.83 0.80 -17.83
C GLY A 152 -0.66 -0.02 -17.28
N LYS A 153 0.33 0.64 -16.69
CA LYS A 153 1.48 -0.02 -16.05
C LYS A 153 1.02 -0.85 -14.85
N ALA A 154 1.70 -1.98 -14.61
CA ALA A 154 1.47 -2.86 -13.46
C ALA A 154 1.76 -2.18 -12.11
N LYS A 155 2.55 -1.11 -12.10
CA LYS A 155 2.78 -0.26 -10.92
C LYS A 155 2.20 1.12 -11.17
N GLN A 156 1.44 1.63 -10.20
CA GLN A 156 0.89 2.97 -10.21
C GLN A 156 1.25 3.68 -8.91
N THR A 157 1.25 5.00 -8.95
CA THR A 157 1.54 5.83 -7.77
C THR A 157 0.59 7.00 -7.75
N LEU A 158 -0.28 7.00 -6.75
CA LEU A 158 -1.25 8.06 -6.50
C LEU A 158 -0.60 9.07 -5.56
N ASN A 159 -0.57 10.35 -5.97
CA ASN A 159 0.11 11.41 -5.24
C ASN A 159 -0.89 12.38 -4.61
N PHE A 160 -0.69 12.69 -3.34
CA PHE A 160 -1.57 13.54 -2.55
C PHE A 160 -0.77 14.51 -1.68
N LYS A 161 -1.50 15.46 -1.08
CA LYS A 161 -0.98 16.40 -0.09
C LYS A 161 -1.92 16.49 1.10
N ALA A 162 -1.34 16.69 2.29
CA ALA A 162 -2.05 16.96 3.53
C ALA A 162 -1.49 18.22 4.21
N TRP A 163 -2.35 19.05 4.79
CA TRP A 163 -1.95 20.24 5.57
C TRP A 163 -3.00 20.60 6.61
N LEU A 164 -2.60 21.29 7.67
CA LEU A 164 -3.54 21.85 8.63
C LEU A 164 -4.01 23.23 8.18
N VAL A 165 -5.29 23.50 8.44
CA VAL A 165 -5.96 24.77 8.19
C VAL A 165 -6.53 25.24 9.52
N GLY A 166 -6.07 26.38 10.00
CA GLY A 166 -6.63 26.98 11.22
C GLY A 166 -7.83 27.87 10.92
N ALA A 167 -8.47 28.33 11.98
CA ALA A 167 -9.61 29.25 11.94
C ALA A 167 -9.17 30.68 12.34
N ALA A 168 -10.13 31.53 12.70
CA ALA A 168 -9.84 32.89 13.16
C ALA A 168 -8.97 32.89 14.43
N ASP A 169 -9.37 32.08 15.42
CA ASP A 169 -8.71 31.96 16.71
C ASP A 169 -7.61 30.89 16.71
N ALA A 170 -6.80 30.88 17.77
CA ALA A 170 -5.79 29.85 17.96
C ALA A 170 -6.42 28.46 18.15
N PRO A 171 -5.78 27.40 17.64
CA PRO A 171 -6.15 26.04 17.99
C PRO A 171 -5.78 25.71 19.44
N ASP A 172 -6.43 24.69 19.97
CA ASP A 172 -5.99 24.06 21.22
C ASP A 172 -4.58 23.48 21.08
N LEU A 173 -3.90 23.27 22.20
CA LEU A 173 -2.58 22.64 22.25
C LEU A 173 -2.70 21.17 22.63
N GLY A 174 -1.89 20.32 22.02
CA GLY A 174 -1.80 18.91 22.34
C GLY A 174 -1.43 18.05 21.14
N ASN A 175 -1.30 16.75 21.39
CA ASN A 175 -1.12 15.75 20.35
C ASN A 175 -2.43 15.57 19.58
N PHE A 176 -2.34 15.38 18.27
CA PHE A 176 -3.51 15.21 17.41
C PHE A 176 -3.38 14.02 16.48
N GLU A 177 -4.52 13.45 16.10
CA GLU A 177 -4.65 12.48 15.03
C GLU A 177 -5.88 12.77 14.16
N ALA A 178 -5.91 12.21 12.96
CA ALA A 178 -7.07 12.26 12.08
C ALA A 178 -7.22 10.91 11.40
N ASN A 179 -8.29 10.20 11.76
CA ASN A 179 -8.56 8.88 11.19
C ASN A 179 -9.47 9.04 9.96
N THR A 180 -8.93 8.70 8.79
CA THR A 180 -9.67 8.66 7.52
C THR A 180 -9.57 7.29 6.90
N THR A 181 -10.61 6.89 6.17
CA THR A 181 -10.58 5.72 5.30
C THR A 181 -10.43 6.19 3.86
N PHE A 182 -9.78 5.40 3.02
CA PHE A 182 -9.70 5.67 1.60
C PHE A 182 -10.22 4.49 0.79
N GLN A 183 -10.83 4.77 -0.35
CA GLN A 183 -11.24 3.79 -1.35
C GLN A 183 -10.71 4.22 -2.71
N ILE A 184 -10.25 3.26 -3.51
CA ILE A 184 -9.81 3.50 -4.88
C ILE A 184 -10.78 2.78 -5.82
N THR A 185 -11.36 3.54 -6.76
CA THR A 185 -12.16 3.01 -7.86
C THR A 185 -11.45 3.25 -9.19
N TYR A 186 -11.79 2.46 -10.19
CA TYR A 186 -11.13 2.45 -11.48
C TYR A 186 -12.19 2.58 -12.58
N LEU A 187 -12.04 3.60 -13.43
CA LEU A 187 -12.99 3.98 -14.48
C LEU A 187 -12.31 4.06 -15.83
#